data_AF-A0A7J3BF04-F1
#
_entry.id   AF-A0A7J3BF04-F1
#
_cell.length_a   1.000
_cell.length_b   1.000
_cell.length_c   1.000
_cell.angle_alpha   90.00
_cell.angle_beta   90.00
_cell.angle_gamma   90.00
#
_symmetry.space_group_name_H-M   'P 1'
#
loop_
_entity.id
_entity.type
_entity.pdbx_description
1 polymer ?
#
loop_
_entity_poly.entity_id
_entity_poly.type
_entity_poly.pdbx_seq_one_letter_code
_entity_poly.pdbx_strand_id
1 'polypeptide(L)'
;STGGVTDSKVPDAQAAYEKALQMVLLGLAGGNLIHNAAGMLDKMITGSLEQMVIDNEVIGMVKRVIRGIDVNTDSLAVDVISKVGPRSHFLAERHTRDHYLREHYLSKLSDRNTREVWERAGCKDVVQRAREIVREKLRSHQVEPLDPDVARGLEEIVKESERRAAEAS
;
A
#
# COMPACT_ATOMS: atom_id res chain seq x y z
N SER A 1 6.21 -3.89 -16.37
CA SER A 1 6.67 -2.49 -16.42
C SER A 1 7.37 -2.13 -15.12
N THR A 2 8.24 -1.12 -15.14
CA THR A 2 8.79 -0.49 -13.93
C THR A 2 7.77 0.52 -13.41
N GLY A 3 7.58 0.62 -12.10
CA GLY A 3 6.73 1.64 -11.50
C GLY A 3 7.08 1.88 -10.04
N GLY A 4 6.66 3.02 -9.49
CA GLY A 4 7.00 3.36 -8.11
C GLY A 4 8.48 3.69 -7.95
N VAL A 5 9.06 4.43 -8.89
CA VAL A 5 10.46 4.88 -8.83
C VAL A 5 10.52 6.39 -8.67
N THR A 6 11.58 6.88 -8.02
CA THR A 6 11.77 8.31 -7.75
C THR A 6 13.24 8.67 -7.75
N ASP A 7 13.52 9.92 -8.10
CA ASP A 7 14.84 10.53 -7.99
C ASP A 7 15.08 11.18 -6.61
N SER A 8 14.06 11.21 -5.75
CA SER A 8 14.19 11.71 -4.38
C SER A 8 15.08 10.81 -3.54
N LYS A 9 15.90 11.44 -2.69
CA LYS A 9 16.87 10.77 -1.81
C LYS A 9 16.22 10.33 -0.51
N VAL A 10 15.02 10.85 -0.23
CA VAL A 10 14.33 10.69 1.06
C VAL A 10 12.83 10.46 0.82
N PRO A 11 12.13 9.84 1.77
CA PRO A 11 10.67 9.75 1.75
C PRO A 11 10.01 11.12 1.97
N ASP A 12 9.85 11.89 0.91
CA ASP A 12 9.30 13.25 0.96
C ASP A 12 8.14 13.46 -0.03
N ALA A 13 7.74 14.71 -0.21
CA ALA A 13 6.70 15.08 -1.17
C ALA A 13 7.10 14.71 -2.61
N GLN A 14 8.37 14.86 -2.99
CA GLN A 14 8.87 14.45 -4.30
C GLN A 14 8.68 12.95 -4.53
N ALA A 15 9.14 12.13 -3.57
CA ALA A 15 8.94 10.69 -3.62
C ALA A 15 7.44 10.34 -3.72
N ALA A 16 6.58 11.05 -2.98
CA ALA A 16 5.15 10.78 -2.98
C ALA A 16 4.49 11.04 -4.36
N TYR A 17 4.64 12.24 -4.93
CA TYR A 17 3.91 12.56 -6.17
C TYR A 17 4.48 11.85 -7.41
N GLU A 18 5.80 11.65 -7.51
CA GLU A 18 6.41 10.96 -8.66
C GLU A 18 5.91 9.51 -8.73
N LYS A 19 5.93 8.83 -7.58
CA LYS A 19 5.57 7.42 -7.49
C LYS A 19 4.07 7.22 -7.62
N ALA A 20 3.26 8.08 -7.00
CA ALA A 20 1.79 7.98 -7.10
C ALA A 20 1.29 8.17 -8.53
N LEU A 21 1.79 9.17 -9.26
CA LEU A 21 1.40 9.41 -10.65
C LEU A 21 1.77 8.23 -11.55
N GLN A 22 2.99 7.70 -11.42
CA GLN A 22 3.41 6.52 -12.17
C GLN A 22 2.51 5.32 -11.87
N MET A 23 2.25 5.02 -10.60
CA MET A 23 1.47 3.84 -10.22
C MET A 23 0.02 3.93 -10.69
N VAL A 24 -0.63 5.10 -10.59
CA VAL A 24 -1.99 5.29 -11.12
C VAL A 24 -2.02 5.09 -12.63
N LEU A 25 -1.10 5.72 -13.37
CA LEU A 25 -1.06 5.61 -14.83
C LEU A 25 -0.80 4.17 -15.29
N LEU A 26 0.13 3.47 -14.64
CA LEU A 26 0.42 2.06 -14.93
C LEU A 26 -0.77 1.14 -14.61
N GLY A 27 -1.44 1.39 -13.49
CA GLY A 27 -2.65 0.66 -13.11
C GLY A 27 -3.76 0.83 -14.16
N LEU A 28 -4.00 2.07 -14.60
CA LEU A 28 -5.01 2.38 -15.63
C LEU A 28 -4.63 1.85 -17.02
N ALA A 29 -3.32 1.76 -17.32
CA ALA A 29 -2.83 1.16 -18.56
C ALA A 29 -2.91 -0.38 -18.59
N GLY A 30 -3.39 -1.03 -17.52
CA GLY A 30 -3.54 -2.48 -17.45
C GLY A 30 -2.23 -3.22 -17.18
N GLY A 31 -1.26 -2.59 -16.51
CA GLY A 31 0.03 -3.21 -16.19
C GLY A 31 -0.12 -4.49 -15.36
N ASN A 32 0.34 -5.63 -15.89
CA ASN A 32 0.17 -6.95 -15.25
C ASN A 32 1.24 -7.27 -14.19
N LEU A 33 2.47 -6.76 -14.39
CA LEU A 33 3.61 -6.96 -13.48
C LEU A 33 4.33 -5.62 -13.31
N ILE A 34 4.37 -5.14 -12.07
CA ILE A 34 5.08 -3.91 -11.69
C ILE A 34 6.22 -4.31 -10.77
N HIS A 35 7.43 -4.37 -11.33
CA HIS A 35 8.63 -4.59 -10.51
C HIS A 35 9.03 -3.28 -9.82
N ASN A 36 9.65 -3.39 -8.65
CA ASN A 36 10.12 -2.28 -7.83
C ASN A 36 9.02 -1.32 -7.34
N ALA A 37 7.78 -1.80 -7.27
CA ALA A 37 6.61 -0.99 -6.90
C ALA A 37 6.69 -0.34 -5.50
N ALA A 38 7.54 -0.87 -4.60
CA ALA A 38 7.65 -0.40 -3.23
C ALA A 38 9.10 -0.36 -2.72
N GLY A 39 9.42 0.63 -1.90
CA GLY A 39 10.65 0.75 -1.11
C GLY A 39 11.80 1.50 -1.79
N MET A 40 11.77 1.67 -3.10
CA MET A 40 12.90 2.24 -3.84
C MET A 40 12.92 3.77 -3.81
N LEU A 41 14.11 4.32 -3.65
CA LEU A 41 14.47 5.74 -3.70
C LEU A 41 15.74 5.93 -4.53
N ASP A 42 16.06 7.20 -4.82
CA ASP A 42 17.28 7.64 -5.50
C ASP A 42 17.63 6.75 -6.70
N LYS A 43 16.81 6.75 -7.75
CA LYS A 43 17.07 5.96 -8.97
C LYS A 43 17.30 4.47 -8.71
N MET A 44 16.58 3.93 -7.72
CA MET A 44 16.65 2.52 -7.31
C MET A 44 17.99 2.08 -6.70
N ILE A 45 18.87 3.01 -6.32
CA ILE A 45 20.10 2.66 -5.58
C ILE A 45 19.92 2.72 -4.06
N THR A 46 18.78 3.21 -3.57
CA THR A 46 18.46 3.26 -2.14
C THR A 46 17.17 2.50 -1.84
N GLY A 47 17.21 1.60 -0.86
CA GLY A 47 16.02 0.94 -0.29
C GLY A 47 15.64 1.53 1.07
N SER A 48 14.36 1.89 1.26
CA SER A 48 13.82 2.38 2.53
C SER A 48 12.59 1.58 2.95
N LEU A 49 12.60 1.07 4.19
CA LEU A 49 11.46 0.35 4.76
C LEU A 49 10.27 1.29 5.01
N GLU A 50 10.53 2.52 5.45
CA GLU A 50 9.49 3.54 5.58
C GLU A 50 8.84 3.85 4.24
N GLN A 51 9.66 4.03 3.18
CA GLN A 51 9.13 4.24 1.84
C GLN A 51 8.33 3.03 1.36
N MET A 52 8.73 1.81 1.69
CA MET A 52 7.97 0.60 1.35
C MET A 52 6.56 0.60 1.96
N VAL A 53 6.42 1.07 3.20
CA VAL A 53 5.10 1.24 3.85
C VAL A 53 4.30 2.36 3.18
N ILE A 54 4.94 3.48 2.84
CA ILE A 54 4.29 4.59 2.11
C ILE A 54 3.80 4.13 0.74
N ASP A 55 4.62 3.40 -0.02
CA ASP A 55 4.24 2.90 -1.33
C ASP A 55 3.12 1.87 -1.23
N ASN A 56 3.12 1.01 -0.20
CA ASN A 56 2.04 0.06 0.02
C ASN A 56 0.69 0.77 0.25
N GLU A 57 0.67 1.91 0.94
CA GLU A 57 -0.52 2.76 1.08
C GLU A 57 -0.99 3.29 -0.29
N VAL A 58 -0.06 3.80 -1.11
CA VAL A 58 -0.37 4.30 -2.45
C VAL A 58 -0.86 3.17 -3.36
N ILE A 59 -0.25 1.99 -3.32
CA ILE A 59 -0.69 0.80 -4.06
C ILE A 59 -2.11 0.41 -3.66
N GLY A 60 -2.45 0.48 -2.37
CA GLY A 60 -3.81 0.26 -1.88
C GLY A 60 -4.81 1.24 -2.49
N MET A 61 -4.47 2.53 -2.53
CA MET A 61 -5.28 3.57 -3.17
C MET A 61 -5.43 3.32 -4.68
N VAL A 62 -4.34 2.98 -5.38
CA VAL A 62 -4.35 2.66 -6.82
C VAL A 62 -5.23 1.44 -7.09
N LYS A 63 -5.12 0.37 -6.29
CA LYS A 63 -5.99 -0.80 -6.38
C LYS A 63 -7.47 -0.44 -6.26
N ARG A 64 -7.81 0.51 -5.39
CA ARG A 64 -9.18 1.03 -5.29
C ARG A 64 -9.60 1.80 -6.54
N VAL A 65 -8.73 2.62 -7.12
CA VAL A 65 -9.00 3.37 -8.35
C VAL A 65 -9.25 2.42 -9.53
N ILE A 66 -8.36 1.47 -9.77
CA ILE A 66 -8.47 0.54 -10.92
C ILE A 66 -9.64 -0.43 -10.81
N ARG A 67 -10.19 -0.66 -9.61
CA ARG A 67 -11.45 -1.40 -9.42
C ARG A 67 -12.61 -0.74 -10.17
N GLY A 68 -12.52 0.56 -10.44
CA GLY A 68 -13.53 1.33 -11.15
C GLY A 68 -14.76 1.65 -10.30
N ILE A 69 -15.85 1.95 -11.00
CA ILE A 69 -17.16 2.28 -10.45
C ILE A 69 -18.12 1.17 -10.86
N ASP A 70 -18.68 0.49 -9.87
CA ASP A 70 -19.76 -0.48 -10.09
C ASP A 70 -21.07 0.28 -10.33
N VAL A 71 -21.76 -0.02 -11.42
CA VAL A 71 -22.99 0.67 -11.84
C VAL A 71 -24.12 -0.33 -11.91
N ASN A 72 -24.97 -0.30 -10.88
CA ASN A 72 -26.17 -1.12 -10.77
C ASN A 72 -27.23 -0.38 -9.92
N THR A 73 -28.42 -0.95 -9.80
CA THR A 73 -29.54 -0.31 -9.08
C THR A 73 -29.19 0.07 -7.64
N ASP A 74 -28.44 -0.77 -6.94
CA ASP A 74 -28.03 -0.54 -5.56
C ASP A 74 -26.93 0.53 -5.45
N SER A 75 -25.94 0.53 -6.34
CA SER A 75 -24.86 1.53 -6.34
C SER A 75 -25.29 2.92 -6.83
N LEU A 76 -26.35 3.01 -7.63
CA LEU A 76 -26.96 4.29 -8.03
C LEU A 76 -27.68 5.00 -6.86
N ALA A 77 -28.14 4.23 -5.85
CA ALA A 77 -28.73 4.74 -4.61
C ALA A 77 -29.91 5.72 -4.79
N VAL A 78 -30.63 5.65 -5.91
CA VAL A 78 -31.71 6.62 -6.27
C VAL A 78 -32.82 6.66 -5.21
N ASP A 79 -33.23 5.49 -4.70
CA ASP A 79 -34.27 5.41 -3.67
C ASP A 79 -33.84 6.07 -2.36
N VAL A 80 -32.58 5.91 -1.96
CA VAL A 80 -32.02 6.52 -0.75
C VAL A 80 -31.94 8.03 -0.92
N ILE A 81 -31.50 8.50 -2.09
CA ILE A 81 -31.45 9.94 -2.42
C ILE A 81 -32.85 10.56 -2.36
N SER A 82 -33.85 9.90 -2.94
CA SER A 82 -35.24 10.37 -2.91
C SER A 82 -35.82 10.38 -1.50
N LYS A 83 -35.57 9.33 -0.71
CA LYS A 83 -36.03 9.19 0.68
C LYS A 83 -35.44 10.26 1.60
N VAL A 84 -34.13 10.51 1.53
CA VAL A 84 -33.43 11.45 2.42
C VAL A 84 -33.79 12.89 2.08
N GLY A 85 -33.91 13.21 0.79
CA GLY A 85 -34.36 14.52 0.31
C GLY A 85 -33.36 15.67 0.55
N PRO A 86 -33.73 16.89 0.10
CA PRO A 86 -32.85 18.06 0.19
C PRO A 86 -32.55 18.48 1.63
N ARG A 87 -31.38 19.10 1.85
CA ARG A 87 -30.94 19.67 3.14
C ARG A 87 -30.80 18.66 4.29
N SER A 88 -30.72 17.37 3.99
CA SER A 88 -30.47 16.29 4.95
C SER A 88 -29.08 15.65 4.74
N HIS A 89 -28.78 14.56 5.42
CA HIS A 89 -27.51 13.83 5.30
C HIS A 89 -27.71 12.30 5.30
N PHE A 90 -26.78 11.57 4.70
CA PHE A 90 -26.86 10.13 4.52
C PHE A 90 -26.21 9.30 5.63
N LEU A 91 -25.64 9.94 6.66
CA LEU A 91 -24.82 9.26 7.68
C LEU A 91 -25.58 8.17 8.46
N ALA A 92 -26.89 8.36 8.68
CA ALA A 92 -27.73 7.42 9.41
C ALA A 92 -28.39 6.35 8.51
N GLU A 93 -28.19 6.42 7.19
CA GLU A 93 -28.80 5.48 6.27
C GLU A 93 -28.10 4.12 6.31
N ARG A 94 -28.91 3.06 6.27
CA ARG A 94 -28.40 1.68 6.22
C ARG A 94 -27.51 1.47 4.98
N HIS A 95 -27.87 2.07 3.86
CA HIS A 95 -27.09 2.02 2.61
C HIS A 95 -25.65 2.53 2.83
N THR A 96 -25.48 3.66 3.51
CA THR A 96 -24.16 4.18 3.87
C THR A 96 -23.35 3.17 4.67
N ARG A 97 -23.95 2.58 5.72
CA ARG A 97 -23.27 1.56 6.55
C ARG A 97 -22.85 0.35 5.73
N ASP A 98 -23.75 -0.16 4.89
CA ASP A 98 -23.55 -1.40 4.13
C ASP A 98 -22.50 -1.19 3.00
N HIS A 99 -22.33 0.04 2.49
CA HIS A 99 -21.38 0.36 1.41
C HIS A 99 -20.05 0.97 1.89
N TYR A 100 -20.00 1.63 3.04
CA TYR A 100 -18.85 2.46 3.45
C TYR A 100 -17.52 1.70 3.39
N LEU A 101 -17.45 0.54 4.04
CA LEU A 101 -16.24 -0.29 4.12
C LEU A 101 -15.84 -0.91 2.77
N ARG A 102 -16.80 -1.08 1.85
CA ARG A 102 -16.57 -1.65 0.52
C ARG A 102 -16.11 -0.58 -0.47
N GLU A 103 -16.76 0.58 -0.46
CA GLU A 103 -16.56 1.64 -1.46
C GLU A 103 -15.46 2.63 -1.11
N HIS A 104 -15.08 2.77 0.16
CA HIS A 104 -13.98 3.64 0.56
C HIS A 104 -12.67 2.86 0.70
N TYR A 105 -11.57 3.50 0.32
CA TYR A 105 -10.26 3.03 0.75
C TYR A 105 -9.97 3.54 2.16
N LEU A 106 -9.86 2.61 3.10
CA LEU A 106 -9.51 2.88 4.49
C LEU A 106 -7.99 2.89 4.62
N SER A 107 -7.47 4.10 4.79
CA SER A 107 -6.04 4.34 4.95
C SER A 107 -5.49 3.63 6.17
N LYS A 108 -4.29 3.04 6.05
CA LYS A 108 -3.55 2.47 7.18
C LYS A 108 -2.40 3.35 7.65
N LEU A 109 -2.12 4.45 6.92
CA LEU A 109 -0.93 5.28 7.13
C LEU A 109 -1.23 6.79 7.14
N SER A 110 -2.12 7.26 6.26
CA SER A 110 -2.50 8.67 6.19
C SER A 110 -3.33 9.06 7.42
N ASP A 111 -2.94 10.15 8.06
CA ASP A 111 -3.70 10.73 9.14
C ASP A 111 -4.84 11.58 8.55
N ARG A 112 -6.08 11.28 8.96
CA ARG A 112 -7.30 12.00 8.57
C ARG A 112 -8.01 12.61 9.78
N ASN A 113 -7.33 12.67 10.92
CA ASN A 113 -7.87 13.25 12.14
C ASN A 113 -7.83 14.77 12.09
N THR A 114 -8.51 15.40 13.05
CA THR A 114 -8.40 16.86 13.23
C THR A 114 -7.01 17.25 13.73
N ARG A 115 -6.67 18.53 13.56
CA ARG A 115 -5.39 19.08 14.01
C ARG A 115 -5.15 18.83 15.50
N GLU A 116 -6.18 19.00 16.33
CA GLU A 116 -6.08 18.83 17.78
C GLU A 116 -5.78 17.37 18.17
N VAL A 117 -6.36 16.41 17.45
CA VAL A 117 -6.08 14.97 17.67
C VAL A 117 -4.66 14.64 17.23
N TRP A 118 -4.24 15.13 16.06
CA TRP A 118 -2.88 14.93 15.55
C TRP A 118 -1.82 15.54 16.46
N GLU A 119 -2.07 16.74 17.01
CA GLU A 119 -1.19 17.38 17.98
C GLU A 119 -1.07 16.57 19.27
N ARG A 120 -2.19 16.10 19.83
CA ARG A 120 -2.18 15.21 21.01
C ARG A 120 -1.50 13.86 20.74
N ALA A 121 -1.52 13.39 19.50
CA ALA A 121 -0.85 12.16 19.08
C ALA A 121 0.66 12.34 18.78
N GLY A 122 1.20 13.54 19.01
CA GLY A 122 2.64 13.82 18.91
C GLY A 122 3.09 14.40 17.56
N CYS A 123 2.18 15.01 16.80
CA CYS A 123 2.49 15.76 15.59
C CYS A 123 3.27 14.94 14.52
N LYS A 124 3.02 13.63 14.44
CA LYS A 124 3.85 12.75 13.60
C LYS A 124 3.63 13.04 12.12
N ASP A 125 4.70 13.11 11.36
CA ASP A 125 4.62 13.08 9.90
C ASP A 125 4.35 11.65 9.38
N VAL A 126 4.22 11.52 8.06
CA VAL A 126 3.95 10.23 7.42
C VAL A 126 5.12 9.24 7.56
N VAL A 127 6.36 9.73 7.57
CA VAL A 127 7.57 8.90 7.64
C VAL A 127 7.72 8.33 9.05
N GLN A 128 7.44 9.14 10.08
CA GLN A 128 7.41 8.71 11.47
C GLN A 128 6.34 7.65 11.70
N ARG A 129 5.13 7.83 11.17
CA ARG A 129 4.08 6.78 11.23
C ARG A 129 4.49 5.52 10.48
N ALA A 130 5.08 5.64 9.29
CA ALA A 130 5.57 4.51 8.51
C ALA A 130 6.64 3.72 9.29
N ARG A 131 7.58 4.41 9.94
CA ARG A 131 8.61 3.80 10.78
C ARG A 131 8.03 2.99 11.94
N GLU A 132 6.94 3.44 12.54
CA GLU A 132 6.26 2.69 13.60
C GLU A 132 5.66 1.40 13.08
N ILE A 133 5.00 1.44 11.92
CA ILE A 133 4.47 0.26 11.24
C ILE A 133 5.60 -0.70 10.86
N VAL A 134 6.73 -0.21 10.34
CA VAL A 134 7.91 -1.04 10.04
C VAL A 134 8.37 -1.79 11.29
N ARG A 135 8.54 -1.07 12.42
CA ARG A 135 8.98 -1.67 13.68
C ARG A 135 7.99 -2.72 14.19
N GLU A 136 6.70 -2.44 14.11
CA GLU A 136 5.65 -3.38 14.48
C GLU A 136 5.73 -4.65 13.62
N LYS A 137 5.82 -4.50 12.29
CA LYS A 137 5.85 -5.63 11.36
C LYS A 137 7.10 -6.49 11.54
N LEU A 138 8.28 -5.88 11.68
CA LEU A 138 9.52 -6.61 11.92
C LEU A 138 9.51 -7.38 13.25
N ARG A 139 8.76 -6.91 14.26
CA ARG A 139 8.64 -7.59 15.56
C ARG A 139 7.58 -8.69 15.59
N SER A 140 6.50 -8.53 14.84
CA SER A 140 5.30 -9.38 14.94
C SER A 140 5.15 -10.37 13.79
N HIS A 141 5.84 -10.17 12.67
CA HIS A 141 5.70 -11.05 11.52
C HIS A 141 6.25 -12.45 11.82
N GLN A 142 5.41 -13.45 11.64
CA GLN A 142 5.78 -14.87 11.68
C GLN A 142 5.68 -15.43 10.27
N VAL A 143 6.77 -16.05 9.83
CA VAL A 143 6.82 -16.74 8.54
C VAL A 143 6.25 -18.14 8.73
N GLU A 144 5.35 -18.55 7.84
CA GLU A 144 4.87 -19.93 7.81
C GLU A 144 6.05 -20.87 7.49
N PRO A 145 6.32 -21.89 8.32
CA PRO A 145 7.45 -22.77 8.10
C PRO A 145 7.26 -23.53 6.78
N LEU A 146 8.36 -23.68 6.04
CA LEU A 146 8.38 -24.53 4.86
C LEU A 146 8.22 -26.00 5.27
N ASP A 147 7.70 -26.80 4.34
CA ASP A 147 7.75 -28.26 4.47
C ASP A 147 9.20 -28.70 4.75
N PRO A 148 9.45 -29.56 5.77
CA PRO A 148 10.80 -29.93 6.16
C PRO A 148 11.64 -30.54 5.03
N ASP A 149 11.02 -31.25 4.08
CA ASP A 149 11.72 -31.89 2.98
C ASP A 149 12.13 -30.86 1.93
N VAL A 150 11.26 -29.88 1.66
CA VAL A 150 11.57 -28.73 0.80
C VAL A 150 12.69 -27.88 1.40
N ALA A 151 12.63 -27.61 2.71
CA ALA A 151 13.66 -26.84 3.41
C ALA A 151 15.04 -27.51 3.30
N ARG A 152 15.11 -28.83 3.54
CA ARG A 152 16.36 -29.60 3.38
C ARG A 152 16.87 -29.57 1.93
N GLY A 153 15.98 -29.75 0.95
CA GLY A 153 16.38 -29.68 -0.46
C GLY A 153 16.95 -28.32 -0.86
N LEU A 154 16.38 -27.22 -0.35
CA LEU A 154 16.92 -25.87 -0.58
C LEU A 154 18.31 -25.70 0.06
N GLU A 155 18.50 -26.18 1.29
CA GLU A 155 19.81 -26.12 1.97
C GLU A 155 20.89 -26.91 1.22
N GLU A 156 20.56 -28.08 0.68
CA GLU A 156 21.47 -28.88 -0.14
C GLU A 156 21.89 -28.15 -1.42
N ILE A 157 20.93 -27.52 -2.12
CA ILE A 157 21.19 -26.71 -3.32
C ILE A 157 22.12 -25.53 -3.00
N VAL A 158 21.91 -24.85 -1.87
CA VAL A 158 22.75 -23.74 -1.42
C VAL A 158 24.17 -24.23 -1.16
N LYS A 159 24.34 -25.27 -0.35
CA LYS A 159 25.67 -25.85 -0.03
C LYS A 159 26.45 -26.27 -1.27
N GLU A 160 25.77 -26.94 -2.21
CA GLU A 160 26.41 -27.37 -3.46
C GLU A 160 26.76 -26.17 -4.36
N SER A 161 25.99 -25.09 -4.32
CA SER A 161 26.32 -23.87 -5.06
C SER A 161 27.52 -23.13 -4.44
N GLU A 162 27.61 -23.09 -3.11
CA GLU A 162 28.75 -22.53 -2.39
C GLU A 162 30.04 -23.32 -2.65
N ARG A 163 29.98 -24.65 -2.64
CA ARG A 163 31.13 -25.52 -2.97
C ARG A 163 31.65 -25.25 -4.39
N ARG A 164 30.74 -25.21 -5.38
CA ARG A 164 31.09 -24.91 -6.78
C ARG A 164 31.69 -23.52 -6.96
N ALA A 165 31.20 -22.52 -6.23
CA ALA A 165 31.76 -21.17 -6.28
C ALA A 165 33.18 -21.10 -5.67
N ALA A 166 33.42 -21.84 -4.58
CA ALA A 166 34.73 -21.92 -3.94
C ALA A 166 35.76 -22.67 -4.81
N GLU A 167 35.35 -23.70 -5.53
CA GLU A 167 36.21 -24.43 -6.48
C GLU A 167 36.54 -23.63 -7.75
N ALA A 168 35.71 -22.63 -8.08
CA ALA A 168 35.89 -21.76 -9.24
C ALA A 168 36.65 -20.44 -8.93
N SER A 169 36.96 -20.18 -7.65
CA SER A 169 37.71 -19.00 -7.18
C SER A 169 39.16 -19.34 -6.91
#